data_AF-A0A534IAX2-F1
#
_entry.id   AF-A0A534IAX2-F1
#
_cell.length_a   1.000
_cell.length_b   1.000
_cell.length_c   1.000
_cell.angle_alpha   90.00
_cell.angle_beta   90.00
_cell.angle_gamma   90.00
#
_symmetry.space_group_name_H-M   'P 1'
#
loop_
_entity.id
_entity.type
_entity.pdbx_description
1 polymer ?
#
loop_
_entity_poly.entity_id
_entity_poly.type
_entity_poly.pdbx_seq_one_letter_code
_entity_poly.pdbx_strand_id
1 'polypeptide(L)'
;MCTCSPPWIRLGIDGGVPAIARDPALSGDFAFGISGPGEFAITAKARAHDGALVASDLESLLANPTQAERFEGIVASARSLGLAVSQPTPPEDATRASVVEFSSWSDYDEHLHEGHTSDTRWTGLRRSDGLVVSRTHGGEPVSQLWKHALTLATEQVETAVRRTARDLLHPFELDRRREIVRQLGVAYGRHLWREHYRANGSPASSLDFGRQAEAIVGGKVDVEVVAYLSRAYVTMLMGLRSDPRFWDNLDTRVTFQNVANLAASLLDAAEACRRAHRQEDAGKLVRLLEATLLEFDQAYGRHRFSNLNGVEGWVTTEAAWLRSLQSEVPRQSSDNAVARAARFQAASPDAPKDAHSNFVADTGHIAGEAHGEWDNRDWCEHRGR
;
A
#
# COMPACT_ATOMS: atom_id res chain seq x y z
N MET A 1 -13.07 22.75 -35.86
CA MET A 1 -13.33 21.79 -34.77
C MET A 1 -12.53 22.28 -33.58
N CYS A 2 -13.18 22.94 -32.61
CA CYS A 2 -12.53 23.26 -31.35
C CYS A 2 -12.54 21.98 -30.51
N THR A 3 -11.37 21.43 -30.23
CA THR A 3 -11.21 20.36 -29.24
C THR A 3 -11.40 20.99 -27.87
N CYS A 4 -12.59 20.82 -27.27
CA CYS A 4 -12.82 21.19 -25.88
C CYS A 4 -12.02 20.23 -24.99
N SER A 5 -11.11 20.79 -24.20
CA SER A 5 -10.28 20.03 -23.27
C SER A 5 -11.05 19.83 -21.96
N PRO A 6 -10.94 18.65 -21.31
CA PRO A 6 -11.46 18.46 -19.96
C PRO A 6 -10.86 19.49 -18.98
N PRO A 7 -11.42 19.69 -17.77
CA PRO A 7 -10.98 20.74 -16.84
C PRO A 7 -9.60 20.40 -16.26
N TRP A 8 -8.58 20.62 -17.08
CA TRP A 8 -7.19 20.57 -16.68
C TRP A 8 -6.88 21.81 -15.84
N ILE A 9 -6.16 21.56 -14.76
CA ILE A 9 -5.63 22.59 -13.88
C ILE A 9 -4.10 22.54 -13.89
N ARG A 10 -3.46 23.64 -13.50
CA ARG A 10 -2.05 23.66 -13.12
C ARG A 10 -1.95 23.80 -11.61
N LEU A 11 -1.31 22.82 -10.99
CA LEU A 11 -1.03 22.85 -9.56
C LEU A 11 0.06 23.89 -9.28
N GLY A 12 -0.08 24.65 -8.20
CA GLY A 12 0.91 25.66 -7.78
C GLY A 12 2.28 25.10 -7.34
N ILE A 13 2.48 23.78 -7.40
CA ILE A 13 3.70 23.07 -6.98
C ILE A 13 4.69 23.01 -8.16
N ASP A 14 5.98 23.23 -7.89
CA ASP A 14 7.12 22.98 -8.78
C ASP A 14 6.94 23.44 -10.24
N GLY A 15 6.48 24.67 -10.44
CA GLY A 15 6.44 25.30 -11.77
C GLY A 15 5.17 25.02 -12.58
N GLY A 16 4.12 24.45 -11.98
CA GLY A 16 2.80 24.38 -12.65
C GLY A 16 2.47 23.02 -13.25
N VAL A 17 2.62 21.93 -12.48
CA VAL A 17 2.31 20.56 -12.95
C VAL A 17 0.85 20.46 -13.41
N PRO A 18 0.57 20.03 -14.66
CA PRO A 18 -0.79 19.79 -15.12
C PRO A 18 -1.45 18.65 -14.35
N ALA A 19 -2.71 18.84 -13.95
CA ALA A 19 -3.53 17.83 -13.30
C ALA A 19 -4.96 17.87 -13.86
N ILE A 20 -5.67 16.75 -13.73
CA ILE A 20 -7.04 16.58 -14.20
C ILE A 20 -7.79 15.72 -13.18
N ALA A 21 -9.00 16.13 -12.83
CA ALA A 21 -9.86 15.36 -11.94
C ALA A 21 -10.73 14.40 -12.77
N ARG A 22 -10.88 13.17 -12.28
CA ARG A 22 -11.88 12.24 -12.81
C ARG A 22 -13.29 12.65 -12.37
N ASP A 23 -14.29 12.23 -13.11
CA ASP A 23 -15.69 12.21 -12.65
C ASP A 23 -15.91 10.92 -11.82
N PRO A 24 -16.11 11.01 -10.50
CA PRO A 24 -16.23 9.83 -9.64
C PRO A 24 -17.49 9.01 -9.94
N ALA A 25 -18.59 9.67 -10.30
CA ALA A 25 -19.86 8.99 -10.55
C ALA A 25 -19.82 8.18 -11.85
N LEU A 26 -19.29 8.77 -12.94
CA LEU A 26 -19.08 8.05 -14.19
C LEU A 26 -18.05 6.92 -14.01
N SER A 27 -16.97 7.16 -13.26
CA SER A 27 -15.95 6.14 -13.02
C SER A 27 -16.47 4.97 -12.19
N GLY A 28 -17.31 5.24 -11.19
CA GLY A 28 -18.00 4.22 -10.40
C GLY A 28 -19.02 3.44 -11.22
N ASP A 29 -19.84 4.12 -12.03
CA ASP A 29 -20.77 3.47 -12.96
C ASP A 29 -20.03 2.50 -13.90
N PHE A 30 -18.91 2.97 -14.48
CA PHE A 30 -18.09 2.10 -15.32
C PHE A 30 -17.56 0.90 -14.52
N ALA A 31 -16.87 1.15 -13.40
CA ALA A 31 -16.15 0.12 -12.67
C ALA A 31 -17.07 -0.97 -12.09
N PHE A 32 -18.28 -0.59 -11.66
CA PHE A 32 -19.21 -1.50 -11.00
C PHE A 32 -20.36 -1.97 -11.89
N GLY A 33 -20.34 -1.64 -13.19
CA GLY A 33 -21.33 -2.15 -14.15
C GLY A 33 -22.75 -1.65 -13.92
N ILE A 34 -22.93 -0.41 -13.44
CA ILE A 34 -24.23 0.10 -12.98
C ILE A 34 -25.22 0.28 -14.14
N SER A 35 -24.80 0.95 -15.23
CA SER A 35 -25.65 1.24 -16.38
C SER A 35 -25.24 0.51 -17.65
N GLY A 36 -26.15 0.42 -18.63
CA GLY A 36 -25.83 -0.11 -19.96
C GLY A 36 -25.01 0.89 -20.82
N PRO A 37 -24.39 0.44 -21.92
CA PRO A 37 -23.56 1.30 -22.77
C PRO A 37 -24.18 2.61 -23.26
N GLY A 38 -25.44 2.56 -23.71
CA GLY A 38 -26.15 3.73 -24.21
C GLY A 38 -26.51 4.73 -23.12
N GLU A 39 -26.94 4.24 -21.96
CA GLU A 39 -27.27 5.06 -20.80
C GLU A 39 -26.02 5.75 -20.23
N PHE A 40 -24.91 5.02 -20.12
CA PHE A 40 -23.62 5.57 -19.74
C PHE A 40 -23.22 6.72 -20.68
N ALA A 41 -23.32 6.51 -21.99
CA ALA A 41 -22.94 7.51 -22.98
C ALA A 41 -23.83 8.76 -22.93
N ILE A 42 -25.13 8.61 -22.66
CA ILE A 42 -26.05 9.74 -22.45
C ILE A 42 -25.66 10.52 -21.20
N THR A 43 -25.40 9.83 -20.08
CA THR A 43 -24.96 10.44 -18.82
C THR A 43 -23.62 11.15 -18.98
N ALA A 44 -22.66 10.52 -19.67
CA ALA A 44 -21.37 11.12 -19.98
C ALA A 44 -21.55 12.39 -20.81
N LYS A 45 -22.40 12.38 -21.85
CA LYS A 45 -22.70 13.57 -22.66
C LYS A 45 -23.34 14.70 -21.85
N ALA A 46 -24.25 14.37 -20.94
CA ALA A 46 -24.91 15.35 -20.09
C ALA A 46 -23.95 16.00 -19.09
N ARG A 47 -22.93 15.27 -18.64
CA ARG A 47 -21.92 15.72 -17.65
C ARG A 47 -20.69 16.35 -18.29
N ALA A 48 -20.36 15.99 -19.53
CA ALA A 48 -19.19 16.47 -20.26
C ALA A 48 -19.45 17.83 -20.93
N HIS A 49 -19.73 18.87 -20.13
CA HIS A 49 -19.91 20.24 -20.63
C HIS A 49 -18.76 20.67 -21.57
N ASP A 50 -17.50 20.48 -21.15
CA ASP A 50 -16.29 20.75 -21.94
C ASP A 50 -15.35 19.53 -22.07
N GLY A 51 -15.71 18.40 -21.43
CA GLY A 51 -14.93 17.17 -21.38
C GLY A 51 -14.98 16.53 -19.98
N ALA A 52 -14.87 15.21 -19.91
CA ALA A 52 -14.85 14.46 -18.65
C ALA A 52 -13.76 13.39 -18.68
N LEU A 53 -13.05 13.22 -17.57
CA LEU A 53 -12.13 12.10 -17.39
C LEU A 53 -12.85 10.98 -16.63
N VAL A 54 -12.81 9.78 -17.17
CA VAL A 54 -13.22 8.55 -16.48
C VAL A 54 -11.95 7.79 -16.15
N ALA A 55 -11.76 7.45 -14.88
CA ALA A 55 -10.58 6.73 -14.40
C ALA A 55 -10.97 5.73 -13.30
N SER A 56 -10.61 4.47 -13.56
CA SER A 56 -10.89 3.31 -12.72
C SER A 56 -9.70 2.35 -12.79
N ASP A 57 -9.61 1.43 -11.83
CA ASP A 57 -8.61 0.35 -11.87
C ASP A 57 -8.73 -0.45 -13.18
N LEU A 58 -7.61 -0.87 -13.77
CA LEU A 58 -7.61 -1.62 -15.03
C LEU A 58 -8.38 -2.94 -14.87
N GLU A 59 -8.27 -3.54 -13.68
CA GLU A 59 -8.93 -4.75 -13.24
C GLU A 59 -10.47 -4.65 -13.29
N SER A 60 -11.04 -3.43 -13.31
CA SER A 60 -12.48 -3.23 -13.47
C SER A 60 -13.04 -3.71 -14.82
N LEU A 61 -12.17 -3.89 -15.83
CA LEU A 61 -12.52 -4.56 -17.09
C LEU A 61 -12.83 -6.05 -16.91
N LEU A 62 -12.44 -6.63 -15.77
CA LEU A 62 -12.62 -8.04 -15.42
C LEU A 62 -13.51 -8.22 -14.18
N ALA A 63 -14.13 -7.14 -13.67
CA ALA A 63 -14.98 -7.18 -12.48
C ALA A 63 -16.23 -8.07 -12.67
N ASN A 64 -16.67 -8.26 -13.92
CA ASN A 64 -17.66 -9.27 -14.30
C ASN A 64 -17.44 -9.72 -15.76
N PRO A 65 -18.08 -10.83 -16.21
CA PRO A 65 -17.81 -11.42 -17.52
C PRO A 65 -18.07 -10.52 -18.73
N THR A 66 -18.87 -9.46 -18.61
CA THR A 66 -19.29 -8.61 -19.74
C THR A 66 -18.63 -7.23 -19.74
N GLN A 67 -17.76 -6.92 -18.77
CA GLN A 67 -17.18 -5.57 -18.62
C GLN A 67 -16.34 -5.11 -19.83
N ALA A 68 -15.57 -6.00 -20.44
CA ALA A 68 -14.79 -5.67 -21.64
C ALA A 68 -15.70 -5.31 -22.82
N GLU A 69 -16.71 -6.13 -23.10
CA GLU A 69 -17.71 -5.86 -24.16
C GLU A 69 -18.51 -4.60 -23.86
N ARG A 70 -18.84 -4.37 -22.58
CA ARG A 70 -19.52 -3.15 -22.12
C ARG A 70 -18.65 -1.92 -22.38
N PHE A 71 -17.34 -1.97 -22.12
CA PHE A 71 -16.43 -0.87 -22.42
C PHE A 71 -16.41 -0.54 -23.92
N GLU A 72 -16.32 -1.55 -24.79
CA GLU A 72 -16.40 -1.35 -26.24
C GLU A 72 -17.74 -0.72 -26.65
N GLY A 73 -18.85 -1.22 -26.10
CA GLY A 73 -20.18 -0.66 -26.30
C GLY A 73 -20.30 0.79 -25.85
N ILE A 74 -19.70 1.14 -24.71
CA ILE A 74 -19.68 2.52 -24.17
C ILE A 74 -18.96 3.43 -25.16
N VAL A 75 -17.78 3.04 -25.63
CA VAL A 75 -17.00 3.81 -26.60
C VAL A 75 -17.77 3.99 -27.91
N ALA A 76 -18.41 2.93 -28.42
CA ALA A 76 -19.24 3.00 -29.63
C ALA A 76 -20.46 3.93 -29.44
N SER A 77 -21.15 3.83 -28.31
CA SER A 77 -22.31 4.67 -27.99
C SER A 77 -21.92 6.14 -27.78
N ALA A 78 -20.79 6.41 -27.12
CA ALA A 78 -20.28 7.76 -26.96
C ALA A 78 -20.00 8.41 -28.34
N ARG A 79 -19.35 7.67 -29.24
CA ARG A 79 -19.07 8.11 -30.61
C ARG A 79 -20.34 8.35 -31.42
N SER A 80 -21.34 7.48 -31.31
CA SER A 80 -22.62 7.66 -32.04
C SER A 80 -23.40 8.89 -31.56
N LEU A 81 -23.23 9.28 -30.30
CA LEU A 81 -23.76 10.52 -29.74
C LEU A 81 -22.90 11.76 -30.06
N GLY A 82 -21.82 11.61 -30.82
CA GLY A 82 -20.93 12.69 -31.24
C GLY A 82 -19.84 13.07 -30.22
N LEU A 83 -19.59 12.25 -29.19
CA LEU A 83 -18.49 12.47 -28.25
C LEU A 83 -17.16 12.00 -28.83
N ALA A 84 -16.10 12.79 -28.63
CA ALA A 84 -14.73 12.36 -28.91
C ALA A 84 -14.19 11.55 -27.72
N VAL A 85 -13.55 10.41 -28.00
CA VAL A 85 -12.89 9.56 -27.00
C VAL A 85 -11.40 9.49 -27.34
N SER A 86 -10.56 10.05 -26.48
CA SER A 86 -9.12 10.16 -26.70
C SER A 86 -8.34 10.07 -25.40
N GLN A 87 -7.03 9.83 -25.50
CA GLN A 87 -6.15 9.97 -24.34
C GLN A 87 -6.13 11.43 -23.86
N PRO A 88 -6.15 11.66 -22.53
CA PRO A 88 -6.14 13.01 -21.99
C PRO A 88 -4.78 13.67 -22.27
N THR A 89 -4.77 14.85 -22.89
CA THR A 89 -3.56 15.65 -23.13
C THR A 89 -3.70 17.01 -22.42
N PRO A 90 -2.71 17.45 -21.63
CA PRO A 90 -2.79 18.73 -20.93
C PRO A 90 -2.70 19.91 -21.91
N PRO A 91 -3.61 20.89 -21.85
CA PRO A 91 -3.51 22.11 -22.64
C PRO A 91 -2.44 23.06 -22.06
N GLU A 92 -1.88 23.92 -22.91
CA GLU A 92 -0.82 24.86 -22.53
C GLU A 92 -1.30 25.94 -21.55
N ASP A 93 -2.59 26.26 -21.59
CA ASP A 93 -3.28 27.36 -20.89
C ASP A 93 -4.17 26.90 -19.73
N ALA A 94 -3.93 25.69 -19.19
CA ALA A 94 -4.66 25.18 -18.03
C ALA A 94 -4.65 26.16 -16.84
N THR A 95 -5.84 26.38 -16.25
CA THR A 95 -6.05 27.36 -15.18
C THR A 95 -5.37 26.90 -13.89
N ARG A 96 -4.81 27.83 -13.11
CA ARG A 96 -4.21 27.48 -11.82
C ARG A 96 -5.28 27.11 -10.79
N ALA A 97 -5.08 26.02 -10.08
CA ALA A 97 -5.91 25.63 -8.95
C ALA A 97 -5.07 24.91 -7.88
N SER A 98 -5.60 24.85 -6.65
CA SER A 98 -5.06 24.06 -5.55
C SER A 98 -5.76 22.71 -5.46
N VAL A 99 -5.11 21.75 -4.81
CA VAL A 99 -5.69 20.47 -4.41
C VAL A 99 -5.67 20.40 -2.89
N VAL A 100 -6.72 19.84 -2.30
CA VAL A 100 -6.83 19.68 -0.85
C VAL A 100 -5.79 18.65 -0.39
N GLU A 101 -5.00 19.00 0.62
CA GLU A 101 -4.01 18.08 1.19
C GLU A 101 -4.68 16.81 1.70
N PHE A 102 -4.03 15.66 1.50
CA PHE A 102 -4.54 14.34 1.86
C PHE A 102 -5.85 13.91 1.17
N SER A 103 -6.40 14.70 0.25
CA SER A 103 -7.53 14.26 -0.56
C SER A 103 -7.17 13.06 -1.45
N SER A 104 -8.16 12.25 -1.77
CA SER A 104 -7.98 11.02 -2.53
C SER A 104 -9.13 10.77 -3.49
N TRP A 105 -8.92 9.90 -4.46
CA TRP A 105 -9.97 9.48 -5.38
C TRP A 105 -10.92 8.41 -4.79
N SER A 106 -10.65 7.90 -3.59
CA SER A 106 -11.28 6.66 -3.09
C SER A 106 -11.39 6.63 -1.56
N ASP A 107 -11.67 7.76 -0.90
CA ASP A 107 -11.95 7.78 0.54
C ASP A 107 -13.30 7.11 0.86
N TYR A 108 -13.77 7.23 2.11
CA TYR A 108 -15.15 6.94 2.47
C TYR A 108 -16.05 8.15 2.15
N ASP A 109 -17.03 7.99 1.25
CA ASP A 109 -17.89 9.08 0.78
C ASP A 109 -18.80 9.65 1.90
N GLU A 110 -19.11 8.86 2.91
CA GLU A 110 -19.86 9.27 4.10
C GLU A 110 -19.02 10.11 5.10
N HIS A 111 -17.73 10.31 4.81
CA HIS A 111 -16.81 11.10 5.64
C HIS A 111 -16.26 12.34 4.93
N LEU A 112 -16.88 12.75 3.81
CA LEU A 112 -16.51 13.99 3.11
C LEU A 112 -16.58 15.19 4.05
N HIS A 113 -15.60 16.08 3.92
CA HIS A 113 -15.58 17.37 4.60
C HIS A 113 -15.67 18.48 3.56
N GLU A 114 -16.71 19.32 3.67
CA GLU A 114 -16.99 20.40 2.70
C GLU A 114 -17.10 19.89 1.23
N GLY A 115 -17.54 18.64 1.05
CA GLY A 115 -17.64 18.01 -0.27
C GLY A 115 -16.32 17.45 -0.83
N HIS A 116 -15.25 17.46 -0.05
CA HIS A 116 -13.94 16.93 -0.41
C HIS A 116 -13.63 15.62 0.31
N THR A 117 -12.93 14.72 -0.38
CA THR A 117 -12.35 13.51 0.18
C THR A 117 -11.12 13.82 1.02
N SER A 118 -10.74 12.88 1.88
CA SER A 118 -9.51 12.88 2.67
C SER A 118 -8.78 11.53 2.46
N ASP A 119 -7.97 11.13 3.43
CA ASP A 119 -7.31 9.85 3.58
C ASP A 119 -7.88 9.02 4.75
N THR A 120 -9.12 9.31 5.19
CA THR A 120 -9.78 8.66 6.34
C THR A 120 -9.75 7.15 6.21
N ARG A 121 -9.94 6.63 4.98
CA ARG A 121 -9.85 5.22 4.66
C ARG A 121 -8.57 4.58 5.12
N TRP A 122 -7.41 5.19 4.89
CA TRP A 122 -6.12 4.57 5.19
C TRP A 122 -5.59 4.90 6.58
N THR A 123 -6.07 5.98 7.20
CA THR A 123 -5.64 6.37 8.55
C THR A 123 -6.57 5.84 9.63
N GLY A 124 -7.83 5.56 9.30
CA GLY A 124 -8.90 5.31 10.27
C GLY A 124 -9.31 6.57 11.05
N LEU A 125 -8.80 7.74 10.68
CA LEU A 125 -8.96 9.02 11.37
C LEU A 125 -9.50 10.07 10.41
N ARG A 126 -10.60 10.72 10.78
CA ARG A 126 -11.11 11.85 10.01
C ARG A 126 -10.33 13.10 10.36
N ARG A 127 -9.66 13.72 9.39
CA ARG A 127 -8.79 14.89 9.63
C ARG A 127 -9.53 16.14 10.10
N SER A 128 -10.79 16.30 9.70
CA SER A 128 -11.57 17.50 10.03
C SER A 128 -11.81 17.70 11.53
N ASP A 129 -11.83 16.62 12.31
CA ASP A 129 -12.08 16.65 13.75
C ASP A 129 -11.21 15.68 14.58
N GLY A 130 -10.31 14.95 13.93
CA GLY A 130 -9.37 14.03 14.58
C GLY A 130 -10.02 12.78 15.16
N LEU A 131 -11.27 12.45 14.79
CA LEU A 131 -12.00 11.33 15.35
C LEU A 131 -11.70 10.01 14.62
N VAL A 132 -11.57 8.93 15.38
CA VAL A 132 -11.45 7.56 14.85
C VAL A 132 -12.81 7.07 14.35
N VAL A 133 -12.85 6.50 13.15
CA VAL A 133 -14.10 6.01 12.53
C VAL A 133 -14.29 4.50 12.70
N SER A 134 -15.52 4.03 12.48
CA SER A 134 -15.86 2.62 12.37
C SER A 134 -16.35 2.28 10.95
N ARG A 135 -16.30 0.99 10.58
CA ARG A 135 -16.82 0.45 9.31
C ARG A 135 -17.55 -0.86 9.56
N THR A 136 -18.43 -1.26 8.66
CA THR A 136 -19.12 -2.56 8.76
C THR A 136 -18.31 -3.64 8.05
N HIS A 137 -18.00 -4.72 8.76
CA HIS A 137 -17.38 -5.91 8.20
C HIS A 137 -18.06 -7.16 8.78
N GLY A 138 -18.44 -8.12 7.92
CA GLY A 138 -19.18 -9.32 8.36
C GLY A 138 -20.55 -9.01 8.98
N GLY A 139 -21.15 -7.86 8.67
CA GLY A 139 -22.42 -7.40 9.26
C GLY A 139 -22.26 -6.67 10.60
N GLU A 140 -21.06 -6.60 11.17
CA GLU A 140 -20.79 -6.00 12.47
C GLU A 140 -19.93 -4.73 12.34
N PRO A 141 -20.06 -3.75 13.24
CA PRO A 141 -19.19 -2.59 13.24
C PRO A 141 -17.79 -2.93 13.78
N VAL A 142 -16.76 -2.48 13.08
CA VAL A 142 -15.34 -2.68 13.38
C VAL A 142 -14.62 -1.33 13.44
N SER A 143 -13.94 -1.09 14.56
CA SER A 143 -13.09 0.08 14.73
C SER A 143 -11.97 0.11 13.70
N GLN A 144 -11.73 1.26 13.07
CA GLN A 144 -10.63 1.44 12.12
C GLN A 144 -9.33 1.89 12.80
N LEU A 145 -9.26 1.90 14.14
CA LEU A 145 -8.08 2.28 14.92
C LEU A 145 -6.82 1.48 14.54
N TRP A 146 -6.98 0.22 14.14
CA TRP A 146 -5.89 -0.64 13.69
C TRP A 146 -5.13 -0.04 12.48
N LYS A 147 -5.79 0.75 11.63
CA LYS A 147 -5.14 1.41 10.48
C LYS A 147 -4.16 2.47 10.91
N HIS A 148 -4.53 3.25 11.93
CA HIS A 148 -3.63 4.23 12.55
C HIS A 148 -2.44 3.51 13.21
N ALA A 149 -2.70 2.46 13.98
CA ALA A 149 -1.66 1.66 14.61
C ALA A 149 -0.69 1.03 13.60
N LEU A 150 -1.22 0.48 12.50
CA LEU A 150 -0.40 -0.09 11.43
C LEU A 150 0.43 0.99 10.72
N THR A 151 -0.11 2.20 10.57
CA THR A 151 0.65 3.35 10.04
C THR A 151 1.83 3.69 10.95
N LEU A 152 1.61 3.83 12.26
CA LEU A 152 2.68 4.08 13.23
C LEU A 152 3.72 2.94 13.23
N ALA A 153 3.29 1.68 13.12
CA ALA A 153 4.18 0.54 13.01
C ALA A 153 5.06 0.64 11.74
N THR A 154 4.46 0.94 10.58
CA THR A 154 5.21 1.11 9.33
C THR A 154 6.23 2.25 9.40
N GLU A 155 5.87 3.39 10.00
CA GLU A 155 6.76 4.54 10.17
C GLU A 155 7.95 4.24 11.10
N GLN A 156 7.72 3.47 12.17
CA GLN A 156 8.78 3.02 13.09
C GLN A 156 9.78 2.11 12.37
N VAL A 157 9.28 1.12 11.61
CA VAL A 157 10.12 0.22 10.82
C VAL A 157 10.89 1.00 9.76
N GLU A 158 10.20 1.87 9.00
CA GLU A 158 10.83 2.71 7.99
C GLU A 158 11.95 3.56 8.58
N THR A 159 11.66 4.24 9.69
CA THR A 159 12.63 5.09 10.38
C THR A 159 13.84 4.29 10.85
N ALA A 160 13.63 3.10 11.40
CA ALA A 160 14.71 2.24 11.88
C ALA A 160 15.60 1.78 10.73
N VAL A 161 15.03 1.25 9.65
CA VAL A 161 15.77 0.77 8.48
C VAL A 161 16.54 1.92 7.81
N ARG A 162 15.91 3.10 7.63
CA ARG A 162 16.57 4.28 7.05
C ARG A 162 17.68 4.84 7.93
N ARG A 163 17.55 4.77 9.26
CA ARG A 163 18.62 5.17 10.20
C ARG A 163 19.78 4.17 10.14
N THR A 164 19.50 2.87 10.26
CA THR A 164 20.51 1.81 10.11
C THR A 164 21.28 1.93 8.80
N ALA A 165 20.58 2.19 7.68
CA ALA A 165 21.22 2.40 6.39
C ALA A 165 22.25 3.54 6.40
N ARG A 166 21.89 4.68 6.99
CA ARG A 166 22.79 5.83 7.10
C ARG A 166 23.93 5.56 8.09
N ASP A 167 23.67 4.84 9.16
CA ASP A 167 24.66 4.58 10.21
C ASP A 167 25.71 3.55 9.79
N LEU A 168 25.34 2.54 8.98
CA LEU A 168 26.29 1.60 8.41
C LEU A 168 27.17 2.23 7.32
N LEU A 169 26.68 3.28 6.66
CA LEU A 169 27.45 4.10 5.71
C LEU A 169 28.27 5.21 6.39
N HIS A 170 28.60 5.06 7.68
CA HIS A 170 29.38 6.08 8.41
C HIS A 170 30.74 6.49 7.83
N PRO A 171 31.46 5.66 7.03
CA PRO A 171 32.70 6.09 6.37
C PRO A 171 32.51 7.17 5.29
N PHE A 172 31.28 7.50 4.94
CA PHE A 172 30.93 8.59 4.03
C PHE A 172 30.44 9.83 4.80
N GLU A 173 30.54 11.00 4.17
CA GLU A 173 29.94 12.25 4.66
C GLU A 173 28.41 12.16 4.65
N LEU A 174 27.76 12.89 5.57
CA LEU A 174 26.31 12.78 5.82
C LEU A 174 25.44 12.97 4.57
N ASP A 175 25.73 13.99 3.76
CA ASP A 175 24.96 14.26 2.53
C ASP A 175 25.14 13.14 1.51
N ARG A 176 26.37 12.63 1.40
CA ARG A 176 26.70 11.53 0.50
C ARG A 176 26.04 10.21 0.90
N ARG A 177 25.81 9.96 2.19
CA ARG A 177 25.11 8.75 2.66
C ARG A 177 23.71 8.64 2.08
N ARG A 178 22.96 9.75 2.02
CA ARG A 178 21.59 9.75 1.48
C ARG A 178 21.57 9.34 0.01
N GLU A 179 22.48 9.93 -0.76
CA GLU A 179 22.62 9.61 -2.18
C GLU A 179 23.05 8.16 -2.40
N ILE A 180 24.00 7.66 -1.59
CA ILE A 180 24.42 6.25 -1.65
C ILE A 180 23.24 5.30 -1.36
N VAL A 181 22.45 5.55 -0.32
CA VAL A 181 21.26 4.73 -0.03
C VAL A 181 20.29 4.70 -1.22
N ARG A 182 20.06 5.86 -1.86
CA ARG A 182 19.22 5.95 -3.06
C ARG A 182 19.80 5.13 -4.21
N GLN A 183 21.10 5.26 -4.49
CA GLN A 183 21.77 4.53 -5.57
C GLN A 183 21.72 3.02 -5.35
N LEU A 184 21.99 2.58 -4.11
CA LEU A 184 21.91 1.18 -3.70
C LEU A 184 20.49 0.63 -3.83
N GLY A 185 19.48 1.38 -3.39
CA GLY A 185 18.07 0.99 -3.55
C GLY A 185 17.66 0.85 -5.02
N VAL A 186 18.10 1.77 -5.89
CA VAL A 186 17.86 1.69 -7.34
C VAL A 186 18.57 0.49 -7.97
N ALA A 187 19.84 0.27 -7.62
CA ALA A 187 20.62 -0.86 -8.12
C ALA A 187 20.01 -2.21 -7.68
N TYR A 188 19.61 -2.32 -6.41
CA TYR A 188 18.97 -3.52 -5.88
C TYR A 188 17.59 -3.74 -6.49
N GLY A 189 16.80 -2.68 -6.72
CA GLY A 189 15.54 -2.77 -7.46
C GLY A 189 15.75 -3.34 -8.86
N ARG A 190 16.72 -2.83 -9.62
CA ARG A 190 17.05 -3.38 -10.95
C ARG A 190 17.47 -4.85 -10.89
N HIS A 191 18.16 -5.26 -9.84
CA HIS A 191 18.51 -6.65 -9.62
C HIS A 191 17.29 -7.52 -9.30
N LEU A 192 16.40 -7.05 -8.42
CA LEU A 192 15.16 -7.76 -8.04
C LEU A 192 14.24 -7.96 -9.25
N TRP A 193 14.08 -6.94 -10.10
CA TRP A 193 13.26 -6.98 -11.31
C TRP A 193 14.09 -7.22 -12.58
N ARG A 194 15.23 -7.91 -12.47
CA ARG A 194 16.19 -8.05 -13.58
C ARG A 194 15.58 -8.60 -14.87
N GLU A 195 14.63 -9.52 -14.79
CA GLU A 195 14.02 -10.10 -15.99
C GLU A 195 13.19 -9.06 -16.75
N HIS A 196 12.48 -8.17 -16.04
CA HIS A 196 11.79 -7.04 -16.65
C HIS A 196 12.78 -6.09 -17.35
N TYR A 197 13.88 -5.72 -16.68
CA TYR A 197 14.88 -4.83 -17.27
C TYR A 197 15.61 -5.46 -18.46
N ARG A 198 15.91 -6.77 -18.42
CA ARG A 198 16.48 -7.51 -19.56
C ARG A 198 15.55 -7.54 -20.75
N ALA A 199 14.27 -7.80 -20.53
CA ALA A 199 13.25 -7.79 -21.59
C ALA A 199 13.16 -6.41 -22.28
N ASN A 200 13.50 -5.33 -21.57
CA ASN A 200 13.53 -3.96 -22.08
C ASN A 200 14.94 -3.50 -22.52
N GLY A 201 15.85 -4.43 -22.79
CA GLY A 201 17.15 -4.13 -23.40
C GLY A 201 18.26 -3.66 -22.45
N SER A 202 18.07 -3.75 -21.13
CA SER A 202 19.14 -3.43 -20.17
C SER A 202 20.26 -4.49 -20.20
N PRO A 203 21.54 -4.11 -20.25
CA PRO A 203 22.65 -5.05 -20.29
C PRO A 203 22.79 -5.81 -18.96
N ALA A 204 23.23 -7.07 -19.01
CA ALA A 204 23.39 -7.91 -17.81
C ALA A 204 24.31 -7.27 -16.75
N SER A 205 25.35 -6.55 -17.18
CA SER A 205 26.28 -5.87 -16.28
C SER A 205 25.67 -4.73 -15.47
N SER A 206 24.58 -4.10 -15.93
CA SER A 206 23.86 -3.08 -15.16
C SER A 206 22.87 -3.67 -14.16
N LEU A 207 22.69 -4.99 -14.16
CA LEU A 207 21.74 -5.73 -13.31
C LEU A 207 22.45 -6.64 -12.29
N ASP A 208 23.78 -6.72 -12.36
CA ASP A 208 24.63 -7.36 -11.37
C ASP A 208 24.77 -6.45 -10.14
N PHE A 209 24.05 -6.78 -9.08
CA PHE A 209 24.05 -5.97 -7.87
C PHE A 209 25.42 -5.92 -7.19
N GLY A 210 26.17 -7.02 -7.13
CA GLY A 210 27.46 -7.06 -6.45
C GLY A 210 28.44 -6.07 -7.08
N ARG A 211 28.53 -6.10 -8.42
CA ARG A 211 29.36 -5.15 -9.18
C ARG A 211 28.90 -3.69 -9.01
N GLN A 212 27.59 -3.44 -9.01
CA GLN A 212 27.07 -2.08 -8.80
C GLN A 212 27.37 -1.58 -7.38
N ALA A 213 27.16 -2.43 -6.37
CA ALA A 213 27.41 -2.12 -4.97
C ALA A 213 28.88 -1.78 -4.75
N GLU A 214 29.81 -2.59 -5.26
CA GLU A 214 31.26 -2.32 -5.23
C GLU A 214 31.61 -0.95 -5.81
N ALA A 215 31.05 -0.62 -6.98
CA ALA A 215 31.29 0.66 -7.63
C ALA A 215 30.73 1.84 -6.82
N ILE A 216 29.56 1.68 -6.20
CA ILE A 216 28.90 2.71 -5.39
C ILE A 216 29.68 2.98 -4.09
N VAL A 217 30.10 1.92 -3.38
CA VAL A 217 30.74 2.07 -2.06
C VAL A 217 32.27 2.13 -2.12
N GLY A 218 32.88 1.81 -3.25
CA GLY A 218 34.32 1.97 -3.49
C GLY A 218 35.20 1.29 -2.43
N GLY A 219 34.78 0.11 -1.93
CA GLY A 219 35.49 -0.67 -0.92
C GLY A 219 35.46 -0.09 0.51
N LYS A 220 34.77 1.03 0.76
CA LYS A 220 34.68 1.62 2.11
C LYS A 220 33.75 0.87 3.06
N VAL A 221 32.86 0.06 2.52
CA VAL A 221 31.92 -0.79 3.25
C VAL A 221 31.90 -2.14 2.56
N ASP A 222 31.84 -3.21 3.36
CA ASP A 222 31.73 -4.58 2.86
C ASP A 222 30.49 -4.77 1.97
N VAL A 223 30.66 -5.46 0.84
CA VAL A 223 29.61 -5.68 -0.15
C VAL A 223 28.47 -6.54 0.42
N GLU A 224 28.76 -7.50 1.29
CA GLU A 224 27.73 -8.30 1.96
C GLU A 224 26.88 -7.44 2.90
N VAL A 225 27.50 -6.55 3.68
CA VAL A 225 26.77 -5.59 4.53
C VAL A 225 25.84 -4.74 3.67
N VAL A 226 26.35 -4.25 2.54
CA VAL A 226 25.59 -3.43 1.60
C VAL A 226 24.47 -4.21 0.93
N ALA A 227 24.66 -5.50 0.65
CA ALA A 227 23.64 -6.37 0.07
C ALA A 227 22.47 -6.59 1.03
N TYR A 228 22.73 -6.98 2.28
CA TYR A 228 21.69 -7.10 3.30
C TYR A 228 20.98 -5.76 3.54
N LEU A 229 21.73 -4.66 3.59
CA LEU A 229 21.14 -3.34 3.77
C LEU A 229 20.24 -2.93 2.61
N SER A 230 20.66 -3.20 1.38
CA SER A 230 19.89 -2.84 0.18
C SER A 230 18.64 -3.71 0.05
N ARG A 231 18.75 -5.00 0.39
CA ARG A 231 17.60 -5.90 0.48
C ARG A 231 16.63 -5.43 1.55
N ALA A 232 17.12 -5.12 2.76
CA ALA A 232 16.29 -4.55 3.82
C ALA A 232 15.53 -3.31 3.33
N TYR A 233 16.23 -2.35 2.74
CA TYR A 233 15.61 -1.11 2.27
C TYR A 233 14.53 -1.35 1.21
N VAL A 234 14.79 -2.17 0.19
CA VAL A 234 13.81 -2.43 -0.88
C VAL A 234 12.64 -3.29 -0.37
N THR A 235 12.91 -4.28 0.47
CA THR A 235 11.85 -5.11 1.10
C THR A 235 10.97 -4.27 2.03
N MET A 236 11.54 -3.33 2.79
CA MET A 236 10.78 -2.34 3.55
C MET A 236 9.82 -1.58 2.64
N LEU A 237 10.30 -1.03 1.51
CA LEU A 237 9.43 -0.32 0.56
C LEU A 237 8.29 -1.19 0.04
N MET A 238 8.55 -2.48 -0.22
CA MET A 238 7.51 -3.44 -0.60
C MET A 238 6.50 -3.71 0.53
N GLY A 239 6.88 -3.53 1.79
CA GLY A 239 6.01 -3.62 2.97
C GLY A 239 5.18 -2.36 3.24
N LEU A 240 5.38 -1.27 2.49
CA LEU A 240 4.67 0.01 2.66
C LEU A 240 3.42 0.15 1.76
N ARG A 241 2.95 -0.93 1.12
CA ARG A 241 1.77 -0.87 0.24
C ARG A 241 0.54 -0.34 0.99
N SER A 242 -0.32 0.37 0.29
CA SER A 242 -1.55 0.95 0.86
C SER A 242 -2.67 -0.07 1.05
N ASP A 243 -2.67 -1.16 0.27
CA ASP A 243 -3.74 -2.16 0.17
C ASP A 243 -4.30 -2.65 1.51
N PRO A 244 -3.48 -3.00 2.54
CA PRO A 244 -4.03 -3.43 3.83
C PRO A 244 -5.04 -2.45 4.39
N ARG A 245 -4.71 -1.15 4.35
CA ARG A 245 -5.51 -0.09 4.96
C ARG A 245 -6.66 0.36 4.06
N PHE A 246 -6.79 -0.16 2.84
CA PHE A 246 -7.95 0.10 2.00
C PHE A 246 -9.20 -0.63 2.49
N TRP A 247 -9.02 -1.85 3.00
CA TRP A 247 -10.08 -2.75 3.46
C TRP A 247 -10.51 -2.45 4.89
N ASP A 248 -11.71 -2.88 5.28
CA ASP A 248 -12.32 -2.55 6.56
C ASP A 248 -11.84 -3.47 7.70
N ASN A 249 -11.32 -4.65 7.36
CA ASN A 249 -10.73 -5.64 8.27
C ASN A 249 -9.20 -5.74 8.12
N LEU A 250 -8.53 -6.07 9.23
CA LEU A 250 -7.07 -6.23 9.27
C LEU A 250 -6.62 -7.56 8.64
N ASP A 251 -7.36 -8.65 8.84
CA ASP A 251 -6.93 -10.01 8.49
C ASP A 251 -7.13 -10.31 7.01
N THR A 252 -6.20 -9.82 6.17
CA THR A 252 -6.20 -10.04 4.73
C THR A 252 -4.82 -10.47 4.24
N ARG A 253 -4.78 -11.14 3.08
CA ARG A 253 -3.53 -11.60 2.45
C ARG A 253 -2.54 -10.46 2.18
N VAL A 254 -3.05 -9.25 1.91
CA VAL A 254 -2.21 -8.06 1.68
C VAL A 254 -1.62 -7.52 2.98
N THR A 255 -2.36 -7.56 4.10
CA THR A 255 -1.79 -7.26 5.43
C THR A 255 -0.68 -8.24 5.76
N PHE A 256 -0.93 -9.54 5.57
CA PHE A 256 0.06 -10.59 5.82
C PHE A 256 1.32 -10.35 5.00
N GLN A 257 1.19 -10.13 3.69
CA GLN A 257 2.34 -9.88 2.81
C GLN A 257 3.12 -8.64 3.21
N ASN A 258 2.44 -7.53 3.54
CA ASN A 258 3.11 -6.31 3.97
C ASN A 258 3.92 -6.53 5.25
N VAL A 259 3.31 -7.15 6.26
CA VAL A 259 3.97 -7.38 7.54
C VAL A 259 5.12 -8.38 7.41
N ALA A 260 4.97 -9.43 6.60
CA ALA A 260 6.06 -10.36 6.31
C ALA A 260 7.26 -9.62 5.67
N ASN A 261 7.02 -8.71 4.72
CA ASN A 261 8.09 -7.87 4.16
C ASN A 261 8.73 -6.96 5.22
N LEU A 262 7.94 -6.31 6.08
CA LEU A 262 8.48 -5.45 7.15
C LEU A 262 9.33 -6.26 8.14
N ALA A 263 8.89 -7.45 8.54
CA ALA A 263 9.65 -8.36 9.39
C ALA A 263 10.95 -8.80 8.72
N ALA A 264 10.91 -9.22 7.45
CA ALA A 264 12.08 -9.60 6.66
C ALA A 264 13.09 -8.44 6.57
N SER A 265 12.59 -7.21 6.36
CA SER A 265 13.43 -6.02 6.33
C SER A 265 14.16 -5.76 7.64
N LEU A 266 13.50 -5.91 8.80
CA LEU A 266 14.14 -5.73 10.10
C LEU A 266 15.20 -6.79 10.35
N LEU A 267 14.94 -8.04 9.96
CA LEU A 267 15.88 -9.15 10.07
C LEU A 267 17.11 -8.93 9.18
N ASP A 268 16.92 -8.46 7.95
CA ASP A 268 18.01 -8.15 7.03
C ASP A 268 18.85 -6.96 7.51
N ALA A 269 18.21 -5.90 8.01
CA ALA A 269 18.92 -4.78 8.61
C ALA A 269 19.70 -5.22 9.86
N ALA A 270 19.14 -6.13 10.66
CA ALA A 270 19.84 -6.71 11.81
C ALA A 270 21.06 -7.53 11.36
N GLU A 271 20.93 -8.33 10.31
CA GLU A 271 22.05 -9.10 9.75
C GLU A 271 23.14 -8.19 9.17
N ALA A 272 22.78 -7.11 8.47
CA ALA A 272 23.74 -6.09 8.04
C ALA A 272 24.53 -5.51 9.23
N CYS A 273 23.86 -5.21 10.34
CA CYS A 273 24.51 -4.78 11.57
C CYS A 273 25.45 -5.85 12.15
N ARG A 274 25.04 -7.13 12.20
CA ARG A 274 25.91 -8.22 12.70
C ARG A 274 27.18 -8.37 11.87
N ARG A 275 27.04 -8.34 10.56
CA ARG A 275 28.15 -8.39 9.58
C ARG A 275 29.09 -7.20 9.73
N ALA A 276 28.55 -6.02 10.07
CA ALA A 276 29.32 -4.83 10.40
C ALA A 276 29.83 -4.80 11.86
N HIS A 277 29.76 -5.91 12.59
CA HIS A 277 30.18 -6.04 14.00
C HIS A 277 29.42 -5.12 14.99
N ARG A 278 28.18 -4.74 14.69
CA ARG A 278 27.31 -3.90 15.52
C ARG A 278 26.18 -4.71 16.17
N GLN A 279 26.55 -5.63 17.08
CA GLN A 279 25.61 -6.56 17.71
C GLN A 279 24.50 -5.88 18.52
N GLU A 280 24.81 -4.79 19.21
CA GLU A 280 23.82 -4.04 19.99
C GLU A 280 22.71 -3.46 19.10
N ASP A 281 23.08 -2.92 17.94
CA ASP A 281 22.13 -2.32 16.99
C ASP A 281 21.30 -3.39 16.28
N ALA A 282 21.90 -4.55 15.98
CA ALA A 282 21.13 -5.73 15.54
C ALA A 282 20.07 -6.12 16.58
N GLY A 283 20.45 -6.14 17.87
CA GLY A 283 19.52 -6.42 18.97
C GLY A 283 18.39 -5.39 19.10
N LYS A 284 18.65 -4.11 18.84
CA LYS A 284 17.60 -3.06 18.82
C LYS A 284 16.57 -3.31 17.72
N LEU A 285 17.00 -3.75 16.53
CA LEU A 285 16.11 -4.05 15.41
C LEU A 285 15.23 -5.28 15.68
N VAL A 286 15.78 -6.32 16.32
CA VAL A 286 15.01 -7.50 16.73
C VAL A 286 13.96 -7.12 17.80
N ARG A 287 14.34 -6.33 18.80
CA ARG A 287 13.37 -5.84 19.81
C ARG A 287 12.28 -4.96 19.20
N LEU A 288 12.60 -4.21 18.14
CA LEU A 288 11.60 -3.43 17.40
C LEU A 288 10.62 -4.36 16.66
N LEU A 289 11.12 -5.43 16.01
CA LEU A 289 10.26 -6.45 15.40
C LEU A 289 9.29 -7.05 16.43
N GLU A 290 9.81 -7.42 17.60
CA GLU A 290 9.02 -7.96 18.71
C GLU A 290 7.94 -6.96 19.15
N ALA A 291 8.34 -5.76 19.58
CA ALA A 291 7.45 -4.78 20.16
C ALA A 291 6.41 -4.20 19.17
N THR A 292 6.76 -4.11 17.89
CA THR A 292 5.94 -3.45 16.87
C THR A 292 5.11 -4.43 16.04
N LEU A 293 5.57 -5.66 15.81
CA LEU A 293 4.88 -6.62 14.93
C LEU A 293 4.39 -7.87 15.67
N LEU A 294 5.24 -8.51 16.49
CA LEU A 294 4.83 -9.72 17.23
C LEU A 294 3.86 -9.41 18.37
N GLU A 295 4.07 -8.28 19.05
CA GLU A 295 3.22 -7.76 20.14
C GLU A 295 2.31 -6.63 19.65
N PHE A 296 1.82 -6.71 18.40
CA PHE A 296 1.03 -5.64 17.80
C PHE A 296 -0.25 -5.33 18.59
N ASP A 297 -0.86 -6.34 19.23
CA ASP A 297 -2.00 -6.19 20.13
C ASP A 297 -1.70 -5.26 21.32
N GLN A 298 -0.45 -5.22 21.79
CA GLN A 298 0.00 -4.35 22.88
C GLN A 298 0.18 -2.88 22.46
N ALA A 299 0.06 -2.58 21.15
CA ALA A 299 0.14 -1.21 20.62
C ALA A 299 -0.89 -0.28 21.26
N TYR A 300 -2.06 -0.79 21.65
CA TYR A 300 -3.11 -0.01 22.30
C TYR A 300 -2.64 0.69 23.59
N GLY A 301 -2.04 -0.08 24.50
CA GLY A 301 -1.45 0.46 25.72
C GLY A 301 -0.19 1.28 25.44
N ARG A 302 0.69 0.78 24.56
CA ARG A 302 1.98 1.40 24.22
C ARG A 302 1.82 2.82 23.65
N HIS A 303 0.81 3.02 22.80
CA HIS A 303 0.50 4.30 22.15
C HIS A 303 -0.61 5.09 22.85
N ARG A 304 -1.15 4.58 23.96
CA ARG A 304 -2.25 5.21 24.73
C ARG A 304 -3.44 5.56 23.83
N PHE A 305 -3.86 4.62 22.99
CA PHE A 305 -5.00 4.85 22.08
C PHE A 305 -6.32 5.11 22.81
N SER A 306 -6.40 4.77 24.10
CA SER A 306 -7.48 5.20 25.00
C SER A 306 -7.67 6.72 25.09
N ASN A 307 -6.66 7.51 24.72
CA ASN A 307 -6.71 8.98 24.72
C ASN A 307 -7.29 9.56 23.42
N LEU A 308 -7.51 8.73 22.40
CA LEU A 308 -8.14 9.14 21.14
C LEU A 308 -9.66 9.14 21.30
N ASN A 309 -10.31 10.06 20.58
CA ASN A 309 -11.77 10.12 20.52
C ASN A 309 -12.28 9.37 19.28
N GLY A 310 -13.36 8.61 19.42
CA GLY A 310 -14.07 7.98 18.31
C GLY A 310 -15.27 8.81 17.86
N VAL A 311 -15.70 8.64 16.62
CA VAL A 311 -16.99 9.15 16.12
C VAL A 311 -18.12 8.58 16.99
N GLU A 312 -18.09 7.27 17.21
CA GLU A 312 -18.89 6.60 18.22
C GLU A 312 -18.05 6.34 19.48
N GLY A 313 -18.64 6.53 20.66
CA GLY A 313 -17.94 6.48 21.95
C GLY A 313 -17.32 5.12 22.33
N TRP A 314 -17.47 4.09 21.50
CA TRP A 314 -16.90 2.76 21.72
C TRP A 314 -15.66 2.47 20.86
N VAL A 315 -15.43 3.22 19.78
CA VAL A 315 -14.44 2.89 18.72
C VAL A 315 -13.01 2.85 19.23
N THR A 316 -12.69 3.66 20.24
CA THR A 316 -11.35 3.76 20.82
C THR A 316 -11.21 2.97 22.13
N THR A 317 -12.17 2.11 22.47
CA THR A 317 -12.06 1.22 23.64
C THR A 317 -11.14 0.04 23.37
N GLU A 318 -10.55 -0.54 24.42
CA GLU A 318 -9.71 -1.73 24.32
C GLU A 318 -10.48 -2.94 23.77
N ALA A 319 -11.76 -3.07 24.13
CA ALA A 319 -12.63 -4.12 23.60
C ALA A 319 -12.85 -3.99 22.08
N ALA A 320 -12.99 -2.76 21.56
CA ALA A 320 -13.10 -2.50 20.13
C ALA A 320 -11.77 -2.79 19.40
N TRP A 321 -10.66 -2.37 20.00
CA TRP A 321 -9.31 -2.67 19.52
C TRP A 321 -9.10 -4.18 19.38
N LEU A 322 -9.25 -4.95 20.46
CA LEU A 322 -9.02 -6.39 20.46
C LEU A 322 -9.95 -7.12 19.48
N ARG A 323 -11.22 -6.67 19.37
CA ARG A 323 -12.17 -7.21 18.38
C ARG A 323 -11.68 -6.99 16.95
N SER A 324 -11.15 -5.80 16.62
CA SER A 324 -10.66 -5.49 15.27
C SER A 324 -9.41 -6.29 14.87
N LEU A 325 -8.73 -6.92 15.83
CA LEU A 325 -7.54 -7.74 15.60
C LEU A 325 -7.82 -9.25 15.56
N GLN A 326 -9.07 -9.67 15.80
CA GLN A 326 -9.41 -11.09 15.87
C GLN A 326 -9.05 -11.80 14.57
N SER A 327 -8.50 -13.01 14.70
CA SER A 327 -8.21 -13.87 13.56
C SER A 327 -9.50 -14.24 12.82
N GLU A 328 -9.52 -14.04 11.51
CA GLU A 328 -10.60 -14.51 10.63
C GLU A 328 -10.42 -15.99 10.24
N VAL A 329 -9.29 -16.60 10.62
CA VAL A 329 -9.00 -18.03 10.43
C VAL A 329 -8.72 -18.72 11.77
N PRO A 330 -9.66 -18.67 12.74
CA PRO A 330 -9.40 -19.08 14.13
C PRO A 330 -9.13 -20.58 14.28
N ARG A 331 -9.48 -21.41 13.29
CA ARG A 331 -9.15 -22.84 13.27
C ARG A 331 -7.70 -23.10 12.88
N GLN A 332 -7.09 -22.19 12.14
CA GLN A 332 -5.72 -22.28 11.63
C GLN A 332 -4.74 -21.51 12.54
N SER A 333 -5.15 -20.36 13.06
CA SER A 333 -4.34 -19.55 13.97
C SER A 333 -5.18 -18.64 14.84
N SER A 334 -4.86 -18.56 16.13
CA SER A 334 -5.44 -17.58 17.06
C SER A 334 -4.78 -16.20 17.00
N ASP A 335 -3.62 -16.09 16.36
CA ASP A 335 -2.86 -14.84 16.29
C ASP A 335 -3.56 -13.85 15.35
N ASN A 336 -3.47 -12.56 15.67
CA ASN A 336 -3.84 -11.51 14.70
C ASN A 336 -2.91 -11.58 13.47
N ALA A 337 -3.39 -11.08 12.32
CA ALA A 337 -2.67 -11.19 11.05
C ALA A 337 -1.25 -10.57 11.06
N VAL A 338 -1.01 -9.52 11.86
CA VAL A 338 0.31 -8.88 11.98
C VAL A 338 1.29 -9.82 12.70
N ALA A 339 0.91 -10.31 13.88
CA ALA A 339 1.73 -11.24 14.65
C ALA A 339 1.96 -12.56 13.87
N ARG A 340 0.91 -13.07 13.22
CA ARG A 340 0.97 -14.28 12.39
C ARG A 340 2.00 -14.16 11.26
N ALA A 341 1.95 -13.07 10.49
CA ALA A 341 2.90 -12.81 9.41
C ALA A 341 4.34 -12.59 9.91
N ALA A 342 4.50 -11.86 11.02
CA ALA A 342 5.81 -11.63 11.60
C ALA A 342 6.45 -12.93 12.13
N ARG A 343 5.66 -13.80 12.79
CA ARG A 343 6.12 -15.13 13.21
C ARG A 343 6.46 -16.01 12.01
N PHE A 344 5.60 -16.02 10.99
CA PHE A 344 5.84 -16.79 9.76
C PHE A 344 7.18 -16.41 9.13
N GLN A 345 7.49 -15.11 9.06
CA GLN A 345 8.75 -14.63 8.50
C GLN A 345 9.96 -14.85 9.42
N ALA A 346 9.78 -14.74 10.74
CA ALA A 346 10.85 -14.90 11.73
C ALA A 346 11.17 -16.37 12.05
N ALA A 347 10.36 -17.31 11.57
CA ALA A 347 10.59 -18.73 11.75
C ALA A 347 11.95 -19.14 11.14
N SER A 348 12.85 -19.63 12.00
CA SER A 348 14.14 -20.17 11.54
C SER A 348 13.90 -21.43 10.71
N PRO A 349 14.59 -21.64 9.57
CA PRO A 349 14.59 -22.94 8.87
C PRO A 349 15.05 -24.10 9.75
N ASP A 350 15.81 -23.80 10.81
CA ASP A 350 16.34 -24.75 11.79
C ASP A 350 15.41 -24.94 13.00
N ALA A 351 14.24 -24.28 13.05
CA ALA A 351 13.33 -24.48 14.17
C ALA A 351 12.74 -25.91 14.13
N PRO A 352 12.44 -26.50 15.29
CA PRO A 352 11.79 -27.81 15.35
C PRO A 352 10.50 -27.81 14.51
N LYS A 353 10.23 -28.88 13.74
CA LYS A 353 9.06 -28.98 12.82
C LYS A 353 7.72 -28.76 13.54
N ASP A 354 7.66 -29.09 14.81
CA ASP A 354 6.57 -28.88 15.76
C ASP A 354 6.41 -27.42 16.21
N ALA A 355 7.44 -26.58 16.11
CA ALA A 355 7.32 -25.13 16.26
C ALA A 355 6.68 -24.48 15.00
N HIS A 356 6.83 -25.11 13.83
CA HIS A 356 6.32 -24.61 12.55
C HIS A 356 4.85 -24.91 12.28
N SER A 357 4.23 -25.86 12.99
CA SER A 357 2.84 -26.26 12.74
C SER A 357 1.80 -25.17 13.01
N ASN A 358 2.21 -24.05 13.64
CA ASN A 358 1.36 -22.90 13.94
C ASN A 358 1.68 -21.67 13.05
N PHE A 359 2.63 -21.76 12.11
CA PHE A 359 2.99 -20.67 11.22
C PHE A 359 2.30 -20.84 9.87
N VAL A 360 1.09 -20.29 9.76
CA VAL A 360 0.25 -20.38 8.57
C VAL A 360 0.16 -19.03 7.86
N ALA A 361 0.00 -19.06 6.54
CA ALA A 361 -0.21 -17.86 5.72
C ALA A 361 -1.69 -17.62 5.36
N ASP A 362 -2.60 -18.47 5.86
CA ASP A 362 -4.04 -18.29 5.76
C ASP A 362 -4.48 -16.96 6.40
N THR A 363 -5.43 -16.28 5.76
CA THR A 363 -6.04 -15.02 6.23
C THR A 363 -7.52 -14.98 5.90
N GLY A 364 -8.23 -13.97 6.41
CA GLY A 364 -9.53 -13.59 5.88
C GLY A 364 -9.47 -13.20 4.39
N HIS A 365 -10.64 -13.17 3.75
CA HIS A 365 -10.78 -12.77 2.35
C HIS A 365 -10.80 -11.26 2.19
N ILE A 366 -10.30 -10.78 1.05
CA ILE A 366 -10.47 -9.39 0.63
C ILE A 366 -11.87 -9.23 0.05
N ALA A 367 -12.67 -8.32 0.62
CA ALA A 367 -14.05 -8.12 0.18
C ALA A 367 -14.18 -7.81 -1.32
N GLY A 368 -13.24 -7.03 -1.87
CA GLY A 368 -13.21 -6.70 -3.30
C GLY A 368 -12.82 -7.85 -4.22
N GLU A 369 -12.38 -9.01 -3.70
CA GLU A 369 -12.00 -10.19 -4.49
C GLU A 369 -13.07 -11.30 -4.43
N ALA A 370 -14.17 -11.05 -3.71
CA ALA A 370 -15.25 -12.03 -3.55
C ALA A 370 -15.97 -12.39 -4.87
N HIS A 371 -15.78 -11.60 -5.93
CA HIS A 371 -16.29 -11.91 -7.28
C HIS A 371 -15.51 -13.03 -7.98
N GLY A 372 -14.34 -13.41 -7.46
CA GLY A 372 -13.51 -14.48 -8.01
C GLY A 372 -14.06 -15.89 -7.69
N GLU A 373 -13.69 -16.86 -8.51
CA GLU A 373 -13.96 -18.28 -8.25
C GLU A 373 -12.86 -18.86 -7.35
N TRP A 374 -13.04 -18.74 -6.03
CA TRP A 374 -12.12 -19.31 -5.04
C TRP A 374 -12.45 -20.77 -4.74
N ASP A 375 -11.43 -21.63 -4.71
CA ASP A 375 -11.56 -23.01 -4.25
C ASP A 375 -12.06 -23.07 -2.80
N ASN A 376 -11.52 -22.21 -1.94
CA ASN A 376 -12.00 -21.98 -0.59
C ASN A 376 -12.65 -20.59 -0.49
N ARG A 377 -13.97 -20.57 -0.31
CA ARG A 377 -14.76 -19.33 -0.19
C ARG A 377 -14.85 -18.78 1.23
N ASP A 378 -14.47 -19.57 2.22
CA ASP A 378 -14.60 -19.18 3.63
C ASP A 378 -13.42 -18.32 4.09
N TRP A 379 -12.22 -18.55 3.56
CA TRP A 379 -11.01 -17.75 3.83
C TRP A 379 -9.98 -17.85 2.70
N CYS A 380 -9.00 -16.94 2.69
CA CYS A 380 -7.91 -16.96 1.73
C CYS A 380 -6.87 -18.01 2.15
N GLU A 381 -6.99 -19.22 1.59
CA GLU A 381 -6.17 -20.36 1.99
C GLU A 381 -4.71 -20.29 1.50
N HIS A 382 -3.79 -20.86 2.29
CA HIS A 382 -2.45 -21.18 1.83
C HIS A 382 -2.22 -22.69 1.87
N ARG A 383 -2.12 -23.32 0.70
CA ARG A 383 -1.86 -24.76 0.58
C ARG A 383 -0.36 -25.04 0.73
N GLY A 384 0.09 -25.20 1.96
CA GLY A 384 1.39 -25.83 2.26
C GLY A 384 1.32 -27.31 1.89
N ARG A 385 2.20 -27.76 0.99
CA ARG A 385 2.35 -29.21 0.71
C ARG A 385 3.20 -29.89 1.76
#